data_AF-A0A9D8BQB7-F1
#
_entry.id   AF-A0A9D8BQB7-F1
#
_cell.length_a   1.000
_cell.length_b   1.000
_cell.length_c   1.000
_cell.angle_alpha   90.00
_cell.angle_beta   90.00
_cell.angle_gamma   90.00
#
_symmetry.space_group_name_H-M   'P 1'
#
loop_
_entity.id
_entity.type
_entity.pdbx_description
1 polymer ?
#
loop_
_entity_poly.entity_id
_entity_poly.type
_entity_poly.pdbx_seq_one_letter_code
_entity_poly.pdbx_strand_id
1 'polypeptide(L)'
;SAILYSFFYPTAYSGEVPTQLPIVAVDMDHSGSSRSLLARLPALQQAELVARLSSPQEALAWIKSRRASAAIVVPSGYEADILRGGQGTIAIYGNGAYLLRSSTALAGIAAAIGSVGREAATDQAMASGAPAPPALALVQRPLFNTREGYGSTVFPGVAFLIIHQTLLIGLALLAGTIREREGRLRVSTRELLGIAMAFLVIGLCDVAYFTGFVFWFQDYPRAQSGALTLFVAALAFVSATVAGSLALASFFQTRERPIQLWIVTSVPIFFLSGLSWPAEATPAWLVALARMLPTTPGIHLMVGVNQMGATLSEEADEILNLIALTALYGSIAYARFVNHDRRRPSA
;
A
#
# COMPACT_ATOMS: atom_id res chain seq x y z
N SER A 1 -7.58 14.82 11.44
CA SER A 1 -7.35 14.13 12.73
C SER A 1 -6.93 12.72 12.44
N ALA A 2 -5.76 12.30 12.92
CA ALA A 2 -5.22 10.94 12.75
C ALA A 2 -6.22 9.86 13.24
N ILE A 3 -6.91 10.13 14.35
CA ILE A 3 -7.92 9.25 14.94
C ILE A 3 -9.12 9.05 14.00
N LEU A 4 -9.62 10.12 13.37
CA LEU A 4 -10.76 9.96 12.46
C LEU A 4 -10.38 9.11 11.23
N TYR A 5 -9.19 9.35 10.69
CA TYR A 5 -8.69 8.57 9.56
C TYR A 5 -8.39 7.11 9.92
N SER A 6 -7.95 6.82 11.14
CA SER A 6 -7.64 5.45 11.57
C SER A 6 -8.86 4.53 11.64
N PHE A 7 -10.06 5.08 11.81
CA PHE A 7 -11.32 4.31 11.75
C PHE A 7 -11.98 4.40 10.37
N PHE A 8 -12.02 5.57 9.75
CA PHE A 8 -12.73 5.75 8.48
C PHE A 8 -12.04 5.03 7.32
N TYR A 9 -10.71 5.13 7.22
CA TYR A 9 -9.99 4.59 6.07
C TYR A 9 -10.04 3.06 6.03
N PRO A 10 -9.75 2.30 7.12
CA PRO A 10 -9.91 0.85 7.11
C PRO A 10 -11.35 0.39 6.84
N THR A 11 -12.35 1.15 7.27
CA THR A 11 -13.77 0.81 7.03
C THR A 11 -14.09 0.77 5.53
N ALA A 12 -13.47 1.64 4.71
CA ALA A 12 -13.63 1.60 3.25
C ALA A 12 -13.03 0.33 2.61
N TYR A 13 -12.16 -0.38 3.32
CA TYR A 13 -11.47 -1.59 2.90
C TYR A 13 -11.83 -2.82 3.75
N SER A 14 -12.89 -2.77 4.55
CA SER A 14 -13.32 -3.92 5.36
C SER A 14 -13.67 -5.16 4.53
N GLY A 15 -13.99 -4.97 3.23
CA GLY A 15 -14.15 -6.03 2.23
C GLY A 15 -12.96 -6.17 1.27
N GLU A 16 -11.74 -5.89 1.72
CA GLU A 16 -10.52 -5.92 0.89
C GLU A 16 -10.17 -7.29 0.32
N VAL A 17 -10.57 -8.35 1.01
CA VAL A 17 -10.50 -9.73 0.54
C VAL A 17 -11.90 -10.08 0.07
N PRO A 18 -12.12 -10.29 -1.24
CA PRO A 18 -13.42 -10.75 -1.71
C PRO A 18 -13.63 -12.18 -1.21
N THR A 19 -14.45 -12.33 -0.18
CA THR A 19 -15.11 -13.59 0.09
C THR A 19 -16.23 -13.72 -0.95
N GLN A 20 -16.24 -14.82 -1.72
CA GLN A 20 -17.26 -15.09 -2.74
C GLN A 20 -17.23 -14.15 -3.97
N LEU A 21 -16.09 -14.06 -4.67
CA LEU A 21 -16.07 -13.35 -5.94
C LEU A 21 -16.99 -14.07 -6.96
N PRO A 22 -17.98 -13.41 -7.59
CA PRO A 22 -18.86 -14.08 -8.54
C PRO A 22 -18.06 -14.48 -9.78
N ILE A 23 -17.92 -15.78 -10.01
CA ILE A 23 -17.22 -16.36 -11.14
C ILE A 23 -18.18 -17.15 -12.02
N VAL A 24 -17.87 -17.20 -13.32
CA VAL A 24 -18.55 -18.08 -14.28
C VAL A 24 -17.55 -19.08 -14.84
N ALA A 25 -18.02 -20.29 -15.17
CA ALA A 25 -17.19 -21.32 -15.76
C ALA A 25 -17.68 -21.70 -17.16
N VAL A 26 -16.75 -21.92 -18.09
CA VAL A 26 -17.02 -22.45 -19.44
C VAL A 26 -16.20 -23.72 -19.61
N ASP A 27 -16.87 -24.82 -19.87
CA ASP A 27 -16.25 -26.12 -20.17
C ASP A 27 -16.26 -26.34 -21.69
N MET A 28 -15.10 -26.25 -22.34
CA MET A 28 -14.94 -26.56 -23.76
C MET A 28 -14.42 -27.99 -24.01
N ASP A 29 -14.01 -28.70 -22.95
CA ASP A 29 -13.44 -30.05 -23.03
C ASP A 29 -14.52 -31.13 -22.86
N HIS A 30 -15.57 -30.83 -22.08
CA HIS A 30 -16.71 -31.71 -21.81
C HIS A 30 -16.31 -33.11 -21.29
N SER A 31 -15.17 -33.20 -20.62
CA SER A 31 -14.52 -34.44 -20.21
C SER A 31 -14.85 -34.85 -18.77
N GLY A 32 -14.36 -36.02 -18.34
CA GLY A 32 -14.46 -36.43 -16.93
C GLY A 32 -13.63 -35.51 -16.04
N SER A 33 -12.40 -35.22 -16.46
CA SER A 33 -11.47 -34.34 -15.74
C SER A 33 -11.96 -32.89 -15.62
N SER A 34 -12.56 -32.32 -16.69
CA SER A 34 -13.10 -30.96 -16.63
C SER A 34 -14.29 -30.85 -15.66
N ARG A 35 -15.20 -31.83 -15.68
CA ARG A 35 -16.35 -31.89 -14.75
C ARG A 35 -15.93 -32.05 -13.29
N SER A 36 -14.91 -32.86 -13.03
CA SER A 36 -14.35 -33.05 -11.68
C SER A 36 -13.78 -31.74 -11.12
N LEU A 37 -12.99 -31.01 -11.93
CA LEU A 37 -12.49 -29.67 -11.58
C LEU A 37 -13.63 -28.70 -11.27
N LEU A 38 -14.62 -28.59 -12.17
CA LEU A 38 -15.75 -27.67 -12.02
C LEU A 38 -16.70 -28.04 -10.86
N ALA A 39 -16.72 -29.29 -10.42
CA ALA A 39 -17.48 -29.74 -9.26
C ALA A 39 -16.82 -29.33 -7.93
N ARG A 40 -15.50 -29.10 -7.91
CA ARG A 40 -14.75 -28.68 -6.72
C ARG A 40 -14.64 -27.16 -6.57
N LEU A 41 -14.89 -26.38 -7.63
CA LEU A 41 -14.90 -24.91 -7.57
C LEU A 41 -15.80 -24.31 -6.48
N PRO A 42 -17.03 -24.81 -6.23
CA PRO A 42 -17.89 -24.25 -5.18
C PRO A 42 -17.34 -24.41 -3.75
N ALA A 43 -16.31 -25.25 -3.54
CA ALA A 43 -15.67 -25.42 -2.23
C ALA A 43 -14.65 -24.31 -1.92
N LEU A 44 -14.32 -23.45 -2.90
CA LEU A 44 -13.37 -22.36 -2.71
C LEU A 44 -14.01 -21.22 -1.90
N GLN A 45 -13.34 -20.74 -0.85
CA GLN A 45 -13.84 -19.60 -0.07
C GLN A 45 -13.72 -18.26 -0.82
N GLN A 46 -12.80 -18.19 -1.77
CA GLN A 46 -12.48 -16.97 -2.52
C GLN A 46 -13.41 -16.74 -3.73
N ALA A 47 -14.16 -17.76 -4.16
CA ALA A 47 -14.94 -17.70 -5.40
C ALA A 47 -16.33 -18.33 -5.24
N GLU A 48 -17.33 -17.68 -5.83
CA GLU A 48 -18.70 -18.20 -5.91
C GLU A 48 -19.03 -18.49 -7.38
N LEU A 49 -19.30 -19.77 -7.69
CA LEU A 49 -19.71 -20.16 -9.04
C LEU A 49 -21.18 -19.78 -9.29
N VAL A 50 -21.40 -18.65 -9.96
CA VAL A 50 -22.75 -18.10 -10.21
C VAL A 50 -23.43 -18.79 -11.38
N ALA A 51 -22.67 -19.16 -12.42
CA ALA A 51 -23.20 -19.86 -13.58
C ALA A 51 -22.15 -20.67 -14.32
N ARG A 52 -22.61 -21.74 -14.97
CA ARG A 52 -21.87 -22.44 -16.02
C ARG A 52 -22.42 -21.97 -17.36
N LEU A 53 -21.55 -21.42 -18.20
CA LEU A 53 -21.91 -20.82 -19.48
C LEU A 53 -21.43 -21.71 -20.62
N SER A 54 -22.07 -21.57 -21.78
CA SER A 54 -21.83 -22.46 -22.92
C SER A 54 -20.72 -21.95 -23.83
N SER A 55 -20.31 -20.69 -23.69
CA SER A 55 -19.28 -20.10 -24.56
C SER A 55 -18.42 -19.04 -23.84
N PRO A 56 -17.13 -18.90 -24.22
CA PRO A 56 -16.28 -17.82 -23.71
C PRO A 56 -16.81 -16.42 -24.04
N GLN A 57 -17.53 -16.27 -25.16
CA GLN A 57 -18.14 -15.00 -25.59
C GLN A 57 -19.25 -14.57 -24.62
N GLU A 58 -20.07 -15.51 -24.17
CA GLU A 58 -21.10 -15.26 -23.16
C GLU A 58 -20.47 -14.89 -21.81
N ALA A 59 -19.41 -15.60 -21.42
CA ALA A 59 -18.65 -15.29 -20.21
C ALA A 59 -18.05 -13.87 -20.25
N LEU A 60 -17.53 -13.45 -21.39
CA LEU A 60 -17.05 -12.08 -21.59
C LEU A 60 -18.18 -11.05 -21.49
N ALA A 61 -19.38 -11.36 -22.01
CA ALA A 61 -20.56 -10.48 -21.87
C ALA A 61 -20.99 -10.33 -20.40
N TRP A 62 -20.91 -11.40 -19.61
CA TRP A 62 -21.18 -11.36 -18.17
C TRP A 62 -20.15 -10.52 -17.41
N ILE A 63 -18.87 -10.61 -17.76
CA ILE A 63 -17.83 -9.74 -17.21
C ILE A 63 -18.09 -8.27 -17.58
N LYS A 64 -18.40 -7.99 -18.86
CA LYS A 64 -18.68 -6.62 -19.34
C LYS A 64 -19.92 -6.01 -18.68
N SER A 65 -20.95 -6.81 -18.43
CA SER A 65 -22.18 -6.38 -17.76
C SER A 65 -22.10 -6.41 -16.23
N ARG A 66 -20.92 -6.69 -15.66
CA ARG A 66 -20.67 -6.81 -14.19
C ARG A 66 -21.51 -7.86 -13.49
N ARG A 67 -22.03 -8.86 -14.22
CA ARG A 67 -22.72 -10.02 -13.66
C ARG A 67 -21.77 -11.07 -13.11
N ALA A 68 -20.53 -11.06 -13.59
CA ALA A 68 -19.42 -11.86 -13.06
C ALA A 68 -18.15 -11.00 -12.99
N SER A 69 -17.29 -11.30 -12.02
CA SER A 69 -16.01 -10.62 -11.81
C SER A 69 -14.85 -11.33 -12.51
N ALA A 70 -14.97 -12.65 -12.71
CA ALA A 70 -14.04 -13.45 -13.48
C ALA A 70 -14.74 -14.61 -14.22
N ALA A 71 -14.09 -15.13 -15.26
CA ALA A 71 -14.50 -16.30 -16.01
C ALA A 71 -13.37 -17.32 -16.05
N ILE A 72 -13.68 -18.57 -15.76
CA ILE A 72 -12.79 -19.72 -15.89
C ILE A 72 -13.15 -20.44 -17.17
N VAL A 73 -12.19 -20.66 -18.05
CA VAL A 73 -12.38 -21.40 -19.30
C VAL A 73 -11.46 -22.61 -19.30
N VAL A 74 -12.05 -23.80 -19.33
CA VAL A 74 -11.35 -25.06 -19.53
C VAL A 74 -11.30 -25.31 -21.05
N PRO A 75 -10.14 -25.22 -21.70
CA PRO A 75 -10.02 -25.39 -23.15
C PRO A 75 -10.20 -26.86 -23.54
N SER A 76 -10.52 -27.11 -24.81
CA SER A 76 -10.52 -28.46 -25.38
C SER A 76 -9.11 -29.07 -25.35
N GLY A 77 -9.02 -30.36 -25.04
CA GLY A 77 -7.75 -31.08 -24.89
C GLY A 77 -7.22 -31.15 -23.46
N TYR A 78 -7.94 -30.58 -22.47
CA TYR A 78 -7.54 -30.57 -21.07
C TYR A 78 -7.35 -31.99 -20.50
N GLU A 79 -8.30 -32.90 -20.70
CA GLU A 79 -8.16 -34.31 -20.28
C GLU A 79 -7.05 -35.03 -21.06
N ALA A 80 -6.94 -34.78 -22.36
CA ALA A 80 -5.90 -35.40 -23.19
C ALA A 80 -4.48 -34.97 -22.79
N ASP A 81 -4.29 -33.74 -22.32
CA ASP A 81 -3.02 -33.24 -21.81
C ASP A 81 -2.66 -33.88 -20.46
N ILE A 82 -3.64 -34.03 -19.57
CA ILE A 82 -3.47 -34.71 -18.28
C ILE A 82 -3.13 -36.18 -18.48
N LEU A 83 -3.86 -36.89 -19.34
CA LEU A 83 -3.68 -38.33 -19.58
C LEU A 83 -2.33 -38.65 -20.25
N ARG A 84 -1.74 -37.68 -20.96
CA ARG A 84 -0.38 -37.80 -21.55
C ARG A 84 0.74 -37.50 -20.54
N GLY A 85 0.42 -37.30 -19.26
CA GLY A 85 1.36 -36.92 -18.22
C GLY A 85 1.77 -35.44 -18.25
N GLY A 86 1.06 -34.62 -19.03
CA GLY A 86 1.23 -33.17 -19.11
C GLY A 86 0.44 -32.41 -18.04
N GLN A 87 0.55 -31.08 -18.05
CA GLN A 87 -0.22 -30.20 -17.18
C GLN A 87 -1.46 -29.68 -17.92
N GLY A 88 -2.65 -29.88 -17.34
CA GLY A 88 -3.88 -29.29 -17.87
C GLY A 88 -3.85 -27.76 -17.76
N THR A 89 -4.03 -27.06 -18.88
CA THR A 89 -4.04 -25.59 -18.92
C THR A 89 -5.46 -25.07 -18.69
N ILE A 90 -5.62 -24.06 -17.82
CA ILE A 90 -6.91 -23.40 -17.56
C ILE A 90 -6.70 -21.90 -17.79
N ALA A 91 -7.64 -21.26 -18.50
CA ALA A 91 -7.60 -19.82 -18.71
C ALA A 91 -8.53 -19.12 -17.70
N ILE A 92 -8.02 -18.06 -17.08
CA ILE A 92 -8.80 -17.21 -16.17
C ILE A 92 -8.85 -15.81 -16.77
N TYR A 93 -10.06 -15.32 -17.02
CA TYR A 93 -10.34 -13.99 -17.53
C TYR A 93 -10.94 -13.15 -16.42
N GLY A 94 -10.40 -11.96 -16.18
CA GLY A 94 -10.91 -11.03 -15.18
C GLY A 94 -11.04 -9.63 -15.73
N ASN A 95 -11.74 -8.76 -15.00
CA ASN A 95 -11.87 -7.36 -15.39
C ASN A 95 -10.62 -6.54 -15.02
N GLY A 96 -9.75 -6.31 -15.99
CA GLY A 96 -8.56 -5.46 -15.86
C GLY A 96 -8.84 -3.95 -15.74
N ALA A 97 -10.10 -3.49 -15.64
CA ALA A 97 -10.38 -2.08 -15.31
C ALA A 97 -10.16 -1.76 -13.82
N TYR A 98 -10.05 -2.79 -12.96
CA TYR A 98 -9.83 -2.67 -11.51
C TYR A 98 -8.54 -3.36 -11.06
N LEU A 99 -7.47 -3.19 -11.86
CA LEU A 99 -6.21 -3.95 -11.81
C LEU A 99 -5.74 -4.36 -10.42
N LEU A 100 -5.55 -3.41 -9.49
CA LEU A 100 -4.99 -3.71 -8.17
C LEU A 100 -5.92 -4.51 -7.24
N ARG A 101 -7.26 -4.38 -7.36
CA ARG A 101 -8.22 -5.16 -6.56
C ARG A 101 -8.48 -6.52 -7.22
N SER A 102 -8.54 -6.55 -8.55
CA SER A 102 -8.77 -7.77 -9.31
C SER A 102 -7.55 -8.68 -9.34
N SER A 103 -6.32 -8.14 -9.38
CA SER A 103 -5.10 -8.95 -9.53
C SER A 103 -4.90 -9.90 -8.35
N THR A 104 -5.11 -9.44 -7.13
CA THR A 104 -4.88 -10.25 -5.93
C THR A 104 -5.99 -11.28 -5.76
N ALA A 105 -7.24 -10.90 -5.99
CA ALA A 105 -8.37 -11.84 -6.00
C ALA A 105 -8.23 -12.91 -7.10
N LEU A 106 -7.84 -12.52 -8.31
CA LEU A 106 -7.60 -13.44 -9.43
C LEU A 106 -6.40 -14.37 -9.16
N ALA A 107 -5.34 -13.88 -8.51
CA ALA A 107 -4.20 -14.69 -8.12
C ALA A 107 -4.59 -15.76 -7.09
N GLY A 108 -5.34 -15.38 -6.04
CA GLY A 108 -5.86 -16.33 -5.05
C GLY A 108 -6.78 -17.38 -5.67
N ILE A 109 -7.67 -16.98 -6.59
CA ILE A 109 -8.52 -17.89 -7.36
C ILE A 109 -7.68 -18.80 -8.26
N ALA A 110 -6.67 -18.28 -8.96
CA ALA A 110 -5.77 -19.06 -9.81
C ALA A 110 -4.98 -20.11 -9.02
N ALA A 111 -4.47 -19.74 -7.84
CA ALA A 111 -3.76 -20.67 -6.96
C ALA A 111 -4.68 -21.79 -6.46
N ALA A 112 -5.91 -21.46 -6.05
CA ALA A 112 -6.88 -22.42 -5.56
C ALA A 112 -7.42 -23.35 -6.65
N ILE A 113 -7.67 -22.83 -7.86
CA ILE A 113 -8.00 -23.64 -9.03
C ILE A 113 -6.82 -24.54 -9.41
N GLY A 114 -5.60 -24.01 -9.34
CA GLY A 114 -4.38 -24.76 -9.61
C GLY A 114 -4.14 -25.91 -8.63
N SER A 115 -4.53 -25.81 -7.35
CA SER A 115 -4.47 -26.94 -6.42
C SER A 115 -5.53 -27.99 -6.72
N VAL A 116 -6.78 -27.57 -6.93
CA VAL A 116 -7.89 -28.46 -7.26
C VAL A 116 -7.67 -29.18 -8.60
N GLY A 117 -7.16 -28.49 -9.61
CA GLY A 117 -6.83 -29.08 -10.91
C GLY A 117 -5.73 -30.13 -10.82
N ARG A 118 -4.72 -29.92 -9.97
CA ARG A 118 -3.67 -30.92 -9.70
C ARG A 118 -4.21 -32.16 -8.99
N GLU A 119 -5.06 -32.00 -7.98
CA GLU A 119 -5.71 -33.13 -7.32
C GLU A 119 -6.57 -33.93 -8.31
N ALA A 120 -7.44 -33.26 -9.07
CA ALA A 120 -8.29 -33.90 -10.06
C ALA A 120 -7.48 -34.62 -11.17
N ALA A 121 -6.35 -34.03 -11.59
CA ALA A 121 -5.43 -34.65 -12.55
C ALA A 121 -4.74 -35.89 -11.97
N THR A 122 -4.34 -35.83 -10.69
CA THR A 122 -3.69 -36.95 -9.99
C THR A 122 -4.66 -38.11 -9.78
N ASP A 123 -5.89 -37.84 -9.31
CA ASP A 123 -6.95 -38.83 -9.13
C ASP A 123 -7.26 -39.55 -10.45
N GLN A 124 -7.37 -38.80 -11.55
CA GLN A 124 -7.65 -39.36 -12.87
C GLN A 124 -6.47 -40.18 -13.42
N ALA A 125 -5.23 -39.71 -13.25
CA ALA A 125 -4.02 -40.44 -13.69
C ALA A 125 -3.88 -41.77 -12.92
N MET A 126 -4.16 -41.76 -11.62
CA MET A 126 -4.18 -42.98 -10.80
C MET A 126 -5.30 -43.94 -11.21
N ALA A 127 -6.52 -43.44 -11.45
CA ALA A 127 -7.65 -44.25 -11.92
C ALA A 127 -7.42 -44.89 -13.30
N SER A 128 -6.58 -44.28 -14.14
CA SER A 128 -6.24 -44.75 -15.49
C SER A 128 -4.93 -45.54 -15.58
N GLY A 129 -4.22 -45.75 -14.47
CA GLY A 129 -2.97 -46.52 -14.42
C GLY A 129 -1.75 -45.83 -15.03
N ALA A 130 -1.81 -44.51 -15.26
CA ALA A 130 -0.70 -43.73 -15.79
C ALA A 130 0.31 -43.35 -14.68
N PRO A 131 1.63 -43.23 -14.99
CA PRO A 131 2.60 -42.71 -14.04
C PRO A 131 2.23 -41.27 -13.69
N ALA A 132 1.90 -41.01 -12.42
CA ALA A 132 1.57 -39.66 -11.98
C ALA A 132 2.79 -38.74 -12.16
N PRO A 133 2.69 -37.62 -12.90
CA PRO A 133 3.74 -36.61 -12.90
C PRO A 133 3.94 -36.12 -11.46
N PRO A 134 5.17 -35.80 -11.02
CA PRO A 134 5.40 -35.33 -9.67
C PRO A 134 4.56 -34.08 -9.45
N ALA A 135 3.60 -34.17 -8.53
CA ALA A 135 2.72 -33.06 -8.19
C ALA A 135 3.58 -31.95 -7.58
N LEU A 136 3.99 -30.98 -8.40
CA LEU A 136 4.72 -29.82 -7.91
C LEU A 136 3.73 -29.00 -7.08
N ALA A 137 3.86 -29.10 -5.76
CA ALA A 137 3.04 -28.36 -4.81
C ALA A 137 3.52 -26.92 -4.72
N LEU A 138 3.02 -26.07 -5.62
CA LEU A 138 3.20 -24.63 -5.48
C LEU A 138 2.36 -24.16 -4.29
N VAL A 139 3.04 -23.87 -3.18
CA VAL A 139 2.47 -23.25 -1.99
C VAL A 139 2.91 -21.80 -1.97
N GLN A 140 2.06 -20.90 -2.45
CA GLN A 140 2.29 -19.47 -2.33
C GLN A 140 1.81 -19.01 -0.95
N ARG A 141 2.72 -18.41 -0.18
CA ARG A 141 2.41 -17.78 1.11
C ARG A 141 2.97 -16.36 1.08
N PRO A 142 2.13 -15.32 0.96
CA PRO A 142 2.60 -13.95 1.06
C PRO A 142 3.20 -13.73 2.46
N LEU A 143 4.45 -13.25 2.50
CA LEU A 143 5.20 -13.13 3.75
C LEU A 143 4.70 -11.98 4.63
N PHE A 144 4.20 -10.90 4.04
CA PHE A 144 3.89 -9.65 4.77
C PHE A 144 2.46 -9.14 4.58
N ASN A 145 1.70 -9.69 3.62
CA ASN A 145 0.28 -9.40 3.45
C ASN A 145 -0.52 -10.71 3.52
N THR A 146 -0.73 -11.22 4.73
CA THR A 146 -1.39 -12.50 4.99
C THR A 146 -2.86 -12.54 4.61
N ARG A 147 -3.50 -11.37 4.46
CA ARG A 147 -4.89 -11.26 3.99
C ARG A 147 -5.00 -11.20 2.47
N GLU A 148 -3.90 -10.93 1.76
CA GLU A 148 -3.92 -10.67 0.32
C GLU A 148 -4.90 -9.54 -0.09
N GLY A 149 -5.25 -8.68 0.88
CA GLY A 149 -6.18 -7.58 0.71
C GLY A 149 -5.50 -6.31 0.20
N TYR A 150 -6.23 -5.51 -0.57
CA TYR A 150 -5.76 -4.21 -1.04
C TYR A 150 -5.45 -3.23 0.11
N GLY A 151 -6.32 -3.16 1.12
CA GLY A 151 -6.11 -2.29 2.28
C GLY A 151 -4.87 -2.72 3.07
N SER A 152 -4.62 -4.01 3.24
CA SER A 152 -3.43 -4.56 3.93
C SER A 152 -2.13 -4.25 3.18
N THR A 153 -2.21 -3.99 1.87
CA THR A 153 -1.07 -3.51 1.06
C THR A 153 -0.89 -2.00 1.19
N VAL A 154 -1.97 -1.23 1.02
CA VAL A 154 -1.90 0.23 0.83
C VAL A 154 -1.99 1.01 2.14
N PHE A 155 -2.81 0.55 3.08
CA PHE A 155 -3.09 1.28 4.31
C PHE A 155 -1.85 1.49 5.20
N PRO A 156 -0.95 0.51 5.40
CA PRO A 156 0.26 0.75 6.19
C PRO A 156 1.09 1.92 5.67
N GLY A 157 1.25 2.04 4.35
CA GLY A 157 1.92 3.18 3.74
C GLY A 157 1.12 4.49 3.85
N VAL A 158 -0.19 4.44 3.61
CA VAL A 158 -1.06 5.62 3.70
C VAL A 158 -1.15 6.16 5.14
N ALA A 159 -1.04 5.31 6.16
CA ALA A 159 -1.00 5.75 7.55
C ALA A 159 0.16 6.72 7.79
N PHE A 160 1.37 6.40 7.32
CA PHE A 160 2.52 7.30 7.46
C PHE A 160 2.37 8.57 6.60
N LEU A 161 1.70 8.49 5.45
CA LEU A 161 1.31 9.67 4.69
C LEU A 161 0.34 10.56 5.49
N ILE A 162 -0.64 10.00 6.19
CA ILE A 162 -1.58 10.74 7.05
C ILE A 162 -0.84 11.47 8.16
N ILE A 163 0.13 10.81 8.82
CA ILE A 163 0.98 11.43 9.84
C ILE A 163 1.74 12.61 9.23
N HIS A 164 2.39 12.41 8.08
CA HIS A 164 3.11 13.45 7.39
C HIS A 164 2.24 14.68 7.09
N GLN A 165 1.07 14.45 6.48
CA GLN A 165 0.15 15.52 6.12
C GLN A 165 -0.42 16.24 7.36
N THR A 166 -0.67 15.52 8.44
CA THR A 166 -1.18 16.10 9.69
C THR A 166 -0.16 17.04 10.34
N LEU A 167 1.11 16.62 10.39
CA LEU A 167 2.21 17.46 10.89
C LEU A 167 2.43 18.69 10.01
N LEU A 168 2.39 18.52 8.68
CA LEU A 168 2.53 19.60 7.71
C LEU A 168 1.46 20.67 7.88
N ILE A 169 0.19 20.27 7.94
CA ILE A 169 -0.93 21.19 8.15
C ILE A 169 -0.81 21.88 9.51
N GLY A 170 -0.54 21.12 10.57
CA GLY A 170 -0.44 21.66 11.92
C GLY A 170 0.65 22.73 12.06
N LEU A 171 1.85 22.47 11.54
CA LEU A 171 2.96 23.41 11.55
C LEU A 171 2.69 24.64 10.68
N ALA A 172 2.09 24.43 9.50
CA ALA A 172 1.79 25.54 8.60
C ALA A 172 0.69 26.46 9.14
N LEU A 173 -0.33 25.90 9.83
CA LEU A 173 -1.34 26.68 10.54
C LEU A 173 -0.75 27.45 11.71
N LEU A 174 0.15 26.83 12.49
CA LEU A 174 0.84 27.49 13.58
C LEU A 174 1.68 28.67 13.06
N ALA A 175 2.48 28.45 12.02
CA ALA A 175 3.27 29.50 11.39
C ALA A 175 2.40 30.63 10.84
N GLY A 176 1.28 30.30 10.17
CA GLY A 176 0.30 31.29 9.71
C GLY A 176 -0.25 32.13 10.86
N THR A 177 -0.59 31.48 11.97
CA THR A 177 -1.12 32.15 13.17
C THR A 177 -0.09 33.08 13.82
N ILE A 178 1.17 32.65 13.93
CA ILE A 178 2.27 33.50 14.44
C ILE A 178 2.39 34.75 13.58
N ARG A 179 2.41 34.59 12.25
CA ARG A 179 2.54 35.74 11.35
C ARG A 179 1.33 36.67 11.37
N GLU A 180 0.11 36.16 11.48
CA GLU A 180 -1.10 37.00 11.60
C GLU A 180 -1.07 37.84 12.87
N ARG A 181 -0.60 37.28 13.99
CA ARG A 181 -0.52 37.98 15.27
C ARG A 181 0.63 38.98 15.34
N GLU A 182 1.80 38.62 14.81
CA GLU A 182 3.03 39.40 14.98
C GLU A 182 3.39 40.24 13.75
N GLY A 183 2.62 40.10 12.66
CA GLY A 183 2.89 40.73 11.36
C GLY A 183 4.11 40.17 10.62
N ARG A 184 4.87 39.26 11.24
CA ARG A 184 6.07 38.64 10.67
C ARG A 184 6.23 37.22 11.22
N LEU A 185 6.94 36.38 10.49
CA LEU A 185 7.29 35.03 10.94
C LEU A 185 8.70 35.03 11.52
N ARG A 186 8.86 35.54 12.75
CA ARG A 186 10.17 35.59 13.43
C ARG A 186 10.05 35.02 14.83
N VAL A 187 10.82 33.97 15.10
CA VAL A 187 10.86 33.34 16.42
C VAL A 187 12.30 33.24 16.88
N SER A 188 12.50 33.17 18.19
CA SER A 188 13.84 32.90 18.72
C SER A 188 14.31 31.48 18.38
N THR A 189 15.62 31.22 18.39
CA THR A 189 16.15 29.85 18.21
C THR A 189 15.53 28.86 19.20
N ARG A 190 15.34 29.28 20.46
CA ARG A 190 14.74 28.43 21.51
C ARG A 190 13.30 28.10 21.20
N GLU A 191 12.55 29.07 20.70
CA GLU A 191 11.16 28.90 20.32
C GLU A 191 11.01 28.01 19.08
N LEU A 192 11.85 28.19 18.05
CA LEU A 192 11.86 27.30 16.88
C LEU A 192 12.15 25.85 17.29
N LEU A 193 13.15 25.63 18.14
CA LEU A 193 13.46 24.30 18.67
C LEU A 193 12.33 23.74 19.55
N GLY A 194 11.68 24.60 20.34
CA GLY A 194 10.52 24.22 21.14
C GLY A 194 9.33 23.77 20.28
N ILE A 195 9.03 24.51 19.21
CA ILE A 195 8.00 24.14 18.22
C ILE A 195 8.38 22.82 17.54
N ALA A 196 9.62 22.70 17.06
CA ALA A 196 10.10 21.47 16.41
C ALA A 196 9.99 20.27 17.35
N MET A 197 10.41 20.41 18.61
CA MET A 197 10.35 19.34 19.62
C MET A 197 8.90 18.97 19.97
N ALA A 198 8.00 19.95 20.11
CA ALA A 198 6.59 19.69 20.37
C ALA A 198 5.95 18.87 19.24
N PHE A 199 6.20 19.24 17.99
CA PHE A 199 5.70 18.50 16.83
C PHE A 199 6.41 17.16 16.61
N LEU A 200 7.69 17.04 17.00
CA LEU A 200 8.39 15.76 17.03
C LEU A 200 7.71 14.79 17.99
N VAL A 201 7.40 15.22 19.21
CA VAL A 201 6.68 14.40 20.20
C VAL A 201 5.30 14.01 19.68
N ILE A 202 4.54 14.95 19.11
CA ILE A 202 3.22 14.66 18.51
C ILE A 202 3.36 13.60 17.41
N GLY A 203 4.32 13.77 16.49
CA GLY A 203 4.54 12.82 15.40
C GLY A 203 4.97 11.44 15.88
N LEU A 204 5.83 11.35 16.91
CA LEU A 204 6.22 10.08 17.52
C LEU A 204 5.02 9.40 18.22
N CYS A 205 4.16 10.18 18.89
CA CYS A 205 2.91 9.67 19.46
C CYS A 205 1.96 9.15 18.38
N ASP A 206 1.83 9.86 17.25
CA ASP A 206 1.02 9.43 16.11
C ASP A 206 1.57 8.12 15.51
N VAL A 207 2.89 8.00 15.34
CA VAL A 207 3.52 6.75 14.87
C VAL A 207 3.22 5.62 15.86
N ALA A 208 3.45 5.83 17.15
CA ALA A 208 3.16 4.83 18.18
C ALA A 208 1.67 4.43 18.23
N TYR A 209 0.76 5.40 18.02
CA TYR A 209 -0.67 5.15 17.91
C TYR A 209 -1.00 4.26 16.71
N PHE A 210 -0.46 4.55 15.53
CA PHE A 210 -0.72 3.76 14.33
C PHE A 210 -0.08 2.37 14.39
N THR A 211 1.21 2.28 14.69
CA THR A 211 1.96 1.02 14.69
C THR A 211 1.62 0.14 15.88
N GLY A 212 1.29 0.75 17.03
CA GLY A 212 0.91 0.07 18.26
C GLY A 212 -0.57 -0.28 18.29
N PHE A 213 -1.46 0.73 18.31
CA PHE A 213 -2.90 0.50 18.50
C PHE A 213 -3.65 0.22 17.19
N VAL A 214 -3.54 1.06 16.17
CA VAL A 214 -4.40 0.97 14.98
C VAL A 214 -4.16 -0.31 14.20
N PHE A 215 -2.89 -0.61 13.88
CA PHE A 215 -2.56 -1.83 13.16
C PHE A 215 -2.84 -3.08 14.00
N TRP A 216 -2.80 -2.98 15.33
CA TRP A 216 -3.24 -4.06 16.22
C TRP A 216 -4.74 -4.28 16.18
N PHE A 217 -5.52 -3.22 16.36
CA PHE A 217 -6.97 -3.26 16.41
C PHE A 217 -7.59 -3.69 15.07
N GLN A 218 -7.05 -3.21 13.96
CA GLN A 218 -7.51 -3.56 12.60
C GLN A 218 -6.88 -4.85 12.06
N ASP A 219 -5.95 -5.41 12.84
CA ASP A 219 -5.17 -6.60 12.54
C ASP A 219 -4.47 -6.54 11.16
N TYR A 220 -3.82 -5.40 10.93
CA TYR A 220 -2.83 -5.24 9.86
C TYR A 220 -1.47 -5.80 10.31
N PRO A 221 -0.59 -6.17 9.35
CA PRO A 221 0.78 -6.53 9.68
C PRO A 221 1.44 -5.40 10.47
N ARG A 222 2.32 -5.71 11.43
CA ARG A 222 2.91 -4.72 12.34
C ARG A 222 4.09 -5.30 13.14
N ALA A 223 4.93 -4.39 13.65
CA ALA A 223 5.93 -4.63 14.68
C ALA A 223 6.82 -5.88 14.49
N GLN A 224 7.23 -6.17 13.25
CA GLN A 224 8.13 -7.29 12.96
C GLN A 224 9.56 -7.04 13.45
N SER A 225 9.98 -5.78 13.52
CA SER A 225 11.26 -5.37 14.10
C SER A 225 11.13 -5.02 15.59
N GLY A 226 12.26 -4.96 16.30
CA GLY A 226 12.28 -4.56 17.71
C GLY A 226 11.85 -3.10 17.93
N ALA A 227 11.29 -2.81 19.11
CA ALA A 227 10.77 -1.49 19.47
C ALA A 227 11.82 -0.35 19.33
N LEU A 228 13.10 -0.63 19.59
CA LEU A 228 14.19 0.33 19.41
C LEU A 228 14.40 0.68 17.93
N THR A 229 14.41 -0.31 17.04
CA THR A 229 14.51 -0.11 15.58
C THR A 229 13.37 0.76 15.08
N LEU A 230 12.15 0.43 15.50
CA LEU A 230 10.96 1.22 15.15
C LEU A 230 11.04 2.65 15.67
N PHE A 231 11.53 2.85 16.90
CA PHE A 231 11.71 4.18 17.47
C PHE A 231 12.73 5.02 16.68
N VAL A 232 13.87 4.44 16.29
CA VAL A 232 14.89 5.13 15.50
C VAL A 232 14.36 5.49 14.10
N ALA A 233 13.65 4.56 13.47
CA ALA A 233 13.01 4.80 12.17
C ALA A 233 11.96 5.92 12.25
N ALA A 234 11.10 5.88 13.28
CA ALA A 234 10.11 6.91 13.55
C ALA A 234 10.76 8.27 13.80
N LEU A 235 11.86 8.29 14.56
CA LEU A 235 12.60 9.52 14.85
C LEU A 235 13.17 10.15 13.57
N ALA A 236 13.76 9.36 12.67
CA ALA A 236 14.28 9.85 11.39
C ALA A 236 13.15 10.40 10.51
N PHE A 237 12.05 9.64 10.35
CA PHE A 237 10.90 10.05 9.54
C PHE A 237 10.22 11.32 10.06
N VAL A 238 9.91 11.36 11.36
CA VAL A 238 9.21 12.49 11.97
C VAL A 238 10.11 13.73 11.99
N SER A 239 11.41 13.59 12.27
CA SER A 239 12.36 14.72 12.23
C SER A 239 12.42 15.37 10.85
N ALA A 240 12.54 14.57 9.78
CA ALA A 240 12.56 15.06 8.42
C ALA A 240 11.23 15.72 8.03
N THR A 241 10.12 15.14 8.46
CA THR A 241 8.77 15.68 8.23
C THR A 241 8.58 17.02 8.94
N VAL A 242 8.97 17.14 10.21
CA VAL A 242 8.87 18.38 10.99
C VAL A 242 9.75 19.46 10.38
N ALA A 243 11.00 19.13 10.03
CA ALA A 243 11.92 20.06 9.38
C ALA A 243 11.37 20.54 8.03
N GLY A 244 10.92 19.63 7.17
CA GLY A 244 10.30 19.94 5.88
C GLY A 244 9.04 20.79 6.01
N SER A 245 8.20 20.47 6.99
CA SER A 245 6.97 21.22 7.28
C SER A 245 7.26 22.63 7.78
N LEU A 246 8.24 22.81 8.66
CA LEU A 246 8.71 24.14 9.10
C LEU A 246 9.29 24.94 7.93
N ALA A 247 10.14 24.33 7.10
CA ALA A 247 10.71 24.98 5.93
C ALA A 247 9.62 25.46 4.97
N LEU A 248 8.67 24.59 4.63
CA LEU A 248 7.55 24.91 3.75
C LEU A 248 6.62 25.97 4.37
N ALA A 249 6.32 25.84 5.66
CA ALA A 249 5.49 26.79 6.41
C ALA A 249 6.05 28.22 6.35
N SER A 250 7.38 28.36 6.27
CA SER A 250 8.04 29.65 6.16
C SER A 250 7.69 30.46 4.90
N PHE A 251 7.24 29.79 3.83
CA PHE A 251 6.94 30.40 2.54
C PHE A 251 5.49 30.84 2.37
N PHE A 252 4.56 30.30 3.16
CA PHE A 252 3.17 30.78 3.10
C PHE A 252 3.09 32.23 3.54
N GLN A 253 1.97 32.91 3.29
CA GLN A 253 1.72 34.28 3.80
C GLN A 253 0.48 34.32 4.70
N THR A 254 -0.54 33.53 4.36
CA THR A 254 -1.79 33.41 5.10
C THR A 254 -1.93 32.03 5.71
N ARG A 255 -2.79 31.89 6.73
CA ARG A 255 -3.06 30.63 7.42
C ARG A 255 -3.82 29.62 6.56
N GLU A 256 -4.57 30.06 5.56
CA GLU A 256 -5.43 29.19 4.74
C GLU A 256 -4.70 28.57 3.54
N ARG A 257 -3.66 29.24 3.03
CA ARG A 257 -2.85 28.74 1.89
C ARG A 257 -2.29 27.32 2.09
N PRO A 258 -1.78 26.94 3.27
CA PRO A 258 -1.36 25.57 3.53
C PRO A 258 -2.48 24.53 3.33
N ILE A 259 -3.72 24.85 3.72
CA ILE A 259 -4.87 23.95 3.54
C ILE A 259 -5.17 23.78 2.05
N GLN A 260 -5.11 24.87 1.27
CA GLN A 260 -5.31 24.81 -0.17
C GLN A 260 -4.24 23.97 -0.86
N LEU A 261 -2.97 24.16 -0.49
CA LEU A 261 -1.86 23.37 -1.02
C LEU A 261 -2.05 21.89 -0.67
N TRP A 262 -2.40 21.58 0.57
CA TRP A 262 -2.64 20.22 1.06
C TRP A 262 -3.63 19.44 0.19
N ILE A 263 -4.79 20.05 -0.14
CA ILE A 263 -5.81 19.40 -0.98
C ILE A 263 -5.21 19.00 -2.33
N VAL A 264 -4.42 19.88 -2.94
CA VAL A 264 -3.86 19.67 -4.28
C VAL A 264 -2.64 18.75 -4.25
N THR A 265 -1.79 18.82 -3.24
CA THR A 265 -0.52 18.07 -3.20
C THR A 265 -0.64 16.68 -2.60
N SER A 266 -1.69 16.39 -1.82
CA SER A 266 -1.86 15.08 -1.17
C SER A 266 -1.88 13.91 -2.17
N VAL A 267 -2.63 14.04 -3.26
CA VAL A 267 -2.74 13.00 -4.30
C VAL A 267 -1.43 12.82 -5.06
N PRO A 268 -0.77 13.87 -5.61
CA PRO A 268 0.56 13.73 -6.20
C PRO A 268 1.60 13.10 -5.27
N ILE A 269 1.65 13.51 -3.99
CA ILE A 269 2.58 12.96 -3.01
C ILE A 269 2.30 11.46 -2.78
N PHE A 270 1.04 11.05 -2.75
CA PHE A 270 0.68 9.63 -2.67
C PHE A 270 1.24 8.84 -3.87
N PHE A 271 1.09 9.34 -5.10
CA PHE A 271 1.67 8.67 -6.27
C PHE A 271 3.20 8.65 -6.25
N LEU A 272 3.83 9.73 -5.81
CA LEU A 272 5.29 9.82 -5.72
C LEU A 272 5.88 8.94 -4.61
N SER A 273 5.10 8.58 -3.59
CA SER A 273 5.59 7.74 -2.48
C SER A 273 5.95 6.30 -2.89
N GLY A 274 5.57 5.86 -4.09
CA GLY A 274 5.80 4.50 -4.56
C GLY A 274 4.78 3.47 -4.07
N LEU A 275 3.75 3.91 -3.32
CA LEU A 275 2.70 3.01 -2.81
C LEU A 275 1.72 2.53 -3.89
N SER A 276 1.44 3.37 -4.90
CA SER A 276 0.50 3.06 -5.97
C SER A 276 1.18 2.61 -7.26
N TRP A 277 2.42 3.02 -7.47
CA TRP A 277 3.18 2.73 -8.70
C TRP A 277 4.65 2.46 -8.37
N PRO A 278 5.26 1.41 -8.95
CA PRO A 278 6.65 1.10 -8.71
C PRO A 278 7.59 2.22 -9.19
N ALA A 279 8.68 2.44 -8.46
CA ALA A 279 9.67 3.47 -8.77
C ALA A 279 10.36 3.21 -10.12
N GLU A 280 10.53 1.93 -10.49
CA GLU A 280 11.14 1.48 -11.74
C GLU A 280 10.29 1.86 -12.97
N ALA A 281 8.98 1.99 -12.78
CA ALA A 281 8.05 2.42 -13.83
C ALA A 281 7.81 3.94 -13.81
N THR A 282 8.45 4.67 -12.90
CA THR A 282 8.29 6.12 -12.75
C THR A 282 9.48 6.84 -13.41
N PRO A 283 9.26 7.91 -14.19
CA PRO A 283 10.36 8.68 -14.77
C PRO A 283 11.40 9.13 -13.74
N ALA A 284 12.69 8.98 -14.07
CA ALA A 284 13.79 9.19 -13.12
C ALA A 284 13.78 10.57 -12.43
N TRP A 285 13.36 11.63 -13.13
CA TRP A 285 13.26 12.97 -12.56
C TRP A 285 12.15 13.10 -11.49
N LEU A 286 11.06 12.35 -11.63
CA LEU A 286 9.99 12.28 -10.62
C LEU A 286 10.44 11.47 -9.41
N VAL A 287 11.20 10.39 -9.62
CA VAL A 287 11.81 9.62 -8.53
C VAL A 287 12.79 10.49 -7.74
N ALA A 288 13.62 11.28 -8.42
CA ALA A 288 14.54 12.22 -7.78
C ALA A 288 13.77 13.26 -6.95
N LEU A 289 12.69 13.84 -7.51
CA LEU A 289 11.82 14.76 -6.79
C LEU A 289 11.15 14.10 -5.57
N ALA A 290 10.67 12.87 -5.73
CA ALA A 290 10.03 12.10 -4.66
C ALA A 290 10.99 11.85 -3.50
N ARG A 291 12.26 11.55 -3.77
CA ARG A 291 13.30 11.37 -2.74
C ARG A 291 13.63 12.65 -1.97
N MET A 292 13.26 13.84 -2.47
CA MET A 292 13.37 15.09 -1.71
C MET A 292 12.24 15.27 -0.71
N LEU A 293 11.12 14.57 -0.87
CA LEU A 293 9.98 14.67 0.02
C LEU A 293 10.12 13.67 1.16
N PRO A 294 10.01 14.05 2.45
CA PRO A 294 10.15 13.11 3.57
C PRO A 294 9.19 11.90 3.52
N THR A 295 8.09 12.01 2.77
CA THR A 295 7.12 10.93 2.58
C THR A 295 7.71 9.71 1.91
N THR A 296 8.54 9.85 0.88
CA THR A 296 8.99 8.70 0.07
C THR A 296 9.98 7.82 0.86
N PRO A 297 11.16 8.33 1.25
CA PRO A 297 12.07 7.61 2.14
C PRO A 297 11.40 7.21 3.46
N GLY A 298 10.53 8.06 4.01
CA GLY A 298 9.83 7.81 5.26
C GLY A 298 8.86 6.63 5.21
N ILE A 299 8.03 6.55 4.17
CA ILE A 299 7.09 5.45 3.98
C ILE A 299 7.85 4.15 3.73
N HIS A 300 8.91 4.17 2.91
CA HIS A 300 9.73 2.98 2.63
C HIS A 300 10.37 2.45 3.91
N LEU A 301 11.07 3.30 4.65
CA LEU A 301 11.67 2.97 5.94
C LEU A 301 10.63 2.42 6.94
N MET A 302 9.50 3.11 7.12
CA MET A 302 8.51 2.71 8.12
C MET A 302 7.78 1.43 7.74
N VAL A 303 7.50 1.20 6.45
CA VAL A 303 6.93 -0.08 5.98
C VAL A 303 7.95 -1.21 6.12
N GLY A 304 9.20 -1.00 5.72
CA GLY A 304 10.27 -1.99 5.87
C GLY A 304 10.47 -2.41 7.32
N VAL A 305 10.60 -1.44 8.22
CA VAL A 305 10.83 -1.70 9.66
C VAL A 305 9.58 -2.26 10.35
N ASN A 306 8.39 -1.71 10.10
CA ASN A 306 7.18 -2.11 10.83
C ASN A 306 6.55 -3.40 10.26
N GLN A 307 6.51 -3.55 8.94
CA GLN A 307 5.80 -4.66 8.27
C GLN A 307 6.73 -5.81 7.87
N MET A 308 7.95 -5.51 7.44
CA MET A 308 8.87 -6.52 6.89
C MET A 308 9.93 -6.97 7.89
N GLY A 309 10.10 -6.24 9.00
CA GLY A 309 11.08 -6.57 10.04
C GLY A 309 12.51 -6.18 9.67
N ALA A 310 12.66 -5.25 8.72
CA ALA A 310 13.96 -4.78 8.27
C ALA A 310 14.76 -4.17 9.44
N THR A 311 16.07 -4.44 9.42
CA THR A 311 17.04 -3.86 10.34
C THR A 311 17.42 -2.43 9.92
N LEU A 312 17.95 -1.65 10.85
CA LEU A 312 18.43 -0.28 10.53
C LEU A 312 19.55 -0.26 9.48
N SER A 313 20.33 -1.35 9.39
CA SER A 313 21.39 -1.49 8.38
C SER A 313 20.86 -1.73 6.98
N GLU A 314 19.76 -2.47 6.85
CA GLU A 314 19.12 -2.74 5.55
C GLU A 314 18.45 -1.48 4.99
N GLU A 315 17.92 -0.64 5.89
CA GLU A 315 17.24 0.62 5.54
C GLU A 315 18.16 1.86 5.67
N ALA A 316 19.49 1.66 5.66
CA ALA A 316 20.45 2.73 5.90
C ALA A 316 20.34 3.87 4.87
N ASP A 317 20.06 3.56 3.61
CA ASP A 317 19.93 4.56 2.54
C ASP A 317 18.74 5.50 2.79
N GLU A 318 17.62 4.97 3.27
CA GLU A 318 16.44 5.79 3.57
C GLU A 318 16.62 6.60 4.86
N ILE A 319 17.31 6.05 5.86
CA ILE A 319 17.70 6.78 7.07
C ILE A 319 18.64 7.94 6.71
N LEU A 320 19.68 7.69 5.92
CA LEU A 320 20.63 8.72 5.49
C LEU A 320 19.94 9.81 4.68
N ASN A 321 19.01 9.43 3.79
CA ASN A 321 18.20 10.39 3.06
C ASN A 321 17.37 11.26 4.02
N LEU A 322 16.65 10.68 4.98
CA LEU A 322 15.85 11.42 5.96
C LEU A 322 16.71 12.35 6.84
N ILE A 323 17.91 11.91 7.24
CA ILE A 323 18.86 12.76 7.98
C ILE A 323 19.31 13.94 7.11
N ALA A 324 19.64 13.69 5.84
CA ALA A 324 20.00 14.75 4.89
C ALA A 324 18.85 15.74 4.67
N LEU A 325 17.61 15.27 4.53
CA LEU A 325 16.43 16.12 4.45
C LEU A 325 16.18 16.92 5.73
N THR A 326 16.40 16.30 6.90
CA THR A 326 16.29 16.99 8.19
C THR A 326 17.29 18.14 8.27
N ALA A 327 18.55 17.90 7.89
CA ALA A 327 19.59 18.92 7.88
C ALA A 327 19.28 20.04 6.87
N LEU A 328 18.89 19.68 5.65
CA LEU A 328 18.56 20.62 4.57
C LEU A 328 17.38 21.52 4.96
N TYR A 329 16.25 20.91 5.30
CA TYR A 329 15.05 21.68 5.63
C TYR A 329 15.15 22.38 6.97
N GLY A 330 15.84 21.80 7.96
CA GLY A 330 16.13 22.45 9.22
C GLY A 330 16.96 23.72 9.02
N SER A 331 17.95 23.69 8.13
CA SER A 331 18.76 24.87 7.78
C SER A 331 17.93 25.96 7.09
N ILE A 332 17.05 25.57 6.15
CA ILE A 332 16.13 26.51 5.48
C ILE A 332 15.18 27.15 6.51
N ALA A 333 14.57 26.35 7.37
CA ALA A 333 13.67 26.83 8.42
C ALA A 333 14.40 27.79 9.36
N TYR A 334 15.59 27.42 9.83
CA TYR A 334 16.41 28.27 10.70
C TYR A 334 16.72 29.62 10.04
N ALA A 335 17.23 29.60 8.81
CA ALA A 335 17.54 30.81 8.05
C ALA A 335 16.30 31.68 7.78
N ARG A 336 15.10 31.11 7.71
CA ARG A 336 13.86 31.83 7.39
C ARG A 336 13.16 32.41 8.62
N PHE A 337 13.16 31.67 9.73
CA PHE A 337 12.49 32.04 10.98
C PHE A 337 13.37 32.87 11.91
N VAL A 338 14.68 32.63 11.90
CA VAL A 338 15.61 33.23 12.87
C VAL A 338 16.40 34.41 12.27
N ASN A 339 16.48 34.55 10.94
CA ASN A 339 17.39 35.54 10.32
C ASN A 339 17.25 36.96 10.90
N HIS A 340 18.39 37.47 11.35
CA HIS A 340 18.61 38.82 11.83
C HIS A 340 18.70 39.80 10.67
N ASP A 341 17.57 40.29 10.15
CA ASP A 341 17.62 41.50 9.34
C ASP A 341 17.88 42.71 10.23
N ARG A 342 19.17 43.08 10.29
CA ARG A 342 19.69 44.40 10.63
C ARG A 342 19.06 45.46 9.74
N ARG A 343 17.88 45.98 10.10
CA ARG A 343 17.49 47.37 9.80
C ARG A 343 16.67 47.91 10.96
N ARG A 344 17.37 48.49 11.94
CA ARG A 344 16.83 49.62 12.70
C ARG A 344 16.78 50.79 11.72
N PRO A 345 15.63 51.42 11.41
CA PRO A 345 15.65 52.83 11.10
C PRO A 345 16.13 53.53 12.38
N SER A 346 17.29 54.15 12.30
CA SER A 346 17.62 55.25 13.21
C SER A 346 16.87 56.46 12.68
N ALA A 347 15.80 56.83 13.36
CA ALA A 347 15.24 58.17 13.47
C ALA A 347 14.07 58.08 14.46
#